data_AF-A0A5C8EET0-F1
#
_entry.id   AF-A0A5C8EET0-F1
#
_cell.length_a   1.000
_cell.length_b   1.000
_cell.length_c   1.000
_cell.angle_alpha   90.00
_cell.angle_beta   90.00
_cell.angle_gamma   90.00
#
_symmetry.space_group_name_H-M   'P 1'
#
loop_
_entity.id
_entity.type
_entity.pdbx_description
1 polymer ?
#
loop_
_entity_poly.entity_id
_entity_poly.type
_entity_poly.pdbx_seq_one_letter_code
_entity_poly.pdbx_strand_id
1 'polypeptide(L)'
;GIWLHQLFEVLDTKIEERQTNLDETLKEFPYINGSLFENAVKIPSFDKEMRSALLECCYFDWSNISPAVFGSLFQCVADKEKRRSFGEHYTSEKNIMKTISALFLDELREEFEKVKTNKNKLKELHQKISALKFLDPACGCGNFLIIAYREIRQLEIDILTEIHKEDLKDGILYIDISNLSLIDVDNFYGIEINEFPAKIAEVALWLMDHLMNLKLSVKFGRAFERIPLKKSAVIKNENALMVDWKNIIDVKELSYILGNPPFVGARMKSKEQSEEMKRVFNNMKGYGDLDYVSAWYKKSAEFIKGTKIK
;
A
#
# COMPACT_ATOMS: atom_id res chain seq x y z
N GLY A 1 -7.90 -10.54 26.10
CA GLY A 1 -9.19 -10.65 25.41
C GLY A 1 -9.99 -9.37 25.59
N ILE A 2 -10.74 -9.24 26.69
CA ILE A 2 -11.74 -8.16 26.90
C ILE A 2 -11.16 -6.75 26.75
N TRP A 3 -10.00 -6.46 27.35
CA TRP A 3 -9.34 -5.16 27.21
C TRP A 3 -8.97 -4.78 25.76
N LEU A 4 -8.61 -5.75 24.92
CA LEU A 4 -8.33 -5.49 23.51
C LEU A 4 -9.61 -5.17 22.73
N HIS A 5 -10.73 -5.77 23.13
CA HIS A 5 -12.02 -5.50 22.52
C HIS A 5 -12.45 -4.05 22.82
N GLN A 6 -12.40 -3.65 24.09
CA GLN A 6 -12.66 -2.26 24.49
C GLN A 6 -11.70 -1.28 23.84
N LEU A 7 -10.42 -1.63 23.72
CA LEU A 7 -9.45 -0.79 23.02
C LEU A 7 -9.87 -0.59 21.56
N PHE A 8 -10.23 -1.65 20.82
CA PHE A 8 -10.63 -1.52 19.42
C PHE A 8 -11.90 -0.66 19.25
N GLU A 9 -12.87 -0.80 20.16
CA GLU A 9 -14.04 0.08 20.20
C GLU A 9 -13.64 1.54 20.44
N VAL A 10 -12.71 1.80 21.36
CA VAL A 10 -12.23 3.16 21.67
C VAL A 10 -11.47 3.79 20.49
N LEU A 11 -10.69 3.00 19.75
CA LEU A 11 -10.00 3.46 18.54
C LEU A 11 -10.98 3.76 17.39
N ASP A 12 -12.18 3.16 17.42
CA ASP A 12 -13.28 3.38 16.47
C ASP A 12 -14.31 4.43 16.91
N THR A 13 -14.25 4.89 18.16
CA THR A 13 -15.22 5.84 18.72
C THR A 13 -14.61 7.23 18.88
N LYS A 14 -15.24 8.26 18.29
CA LYS A 14 -14.81 9.66 18.44
C LYS A 14 -14.80 10.06 19.91
N ILE A 15 -13.85 10.92 20.29
CA ILE A 15 -13.64 11.32 21.69
C ILE A 15 -14.93 11.86 22.34
N GLU A 16 -15.71 12.64 21.60
CA GLU A 16 -16.98 13.24 22.02
C GLU A 16 -18.15 12.25 22.15
N GLU A 17 -18.06 11.08 21.54
CA GLU A 17 -19.05 10.00 21.57
C GLU A 17 -18.71 8.92 22.63
N ARG A 18 -17.54 9.03 23.28
CA ARG A 18 -17.10 8.08 24.32
C ARG A 18 -17.92 8.23 25.60
N GLN A 19 -18.09 7.10 26.30
CA GLN A 19 -18.76 7.08 27.60
C GLN A 19 -18.01 7.92 28.64
N THR A 20 -18.75 8.69 29.45
CA THR A 20 -18.16 9.58 30.47
C THR A 20 -17.40 8.81 31.55
N ASN A 21 -17.88 7.61 31.89
CA ASN A 21 -17.30 6.69 32.85
C ASN A 21 -16.31 5.68 32.23
N LEU A 22 -15.85 5.90 30.99
CA LEU A 22 -14.79 5.09 30.39
C LEU A 22 -13.51 5.16 31.26
N ASP A 23 -12.80 4.05 31.34
CA ASP A 23 -11.53 3.92 32.06
C ASP A 23 -10.52 5.01 31.65
N GLU A 24 -9.79 5.57 32.61
CA GLU A 24 -8.86 6.68 32.38
C GLU A 24 -7.72 6.30 31.44
N THR A 25 -7.22 5.07 31.51
CA THR A 25 -6.14 4.60 30.62
C THR A 25 -6.64 4.44 29.19
N LEU A 26 -7.89 3.99 29.01
CA LEU A 26 -8.49 3.89 27.67
C LEU A 26 -8.78 5.27 27.05
N LYS A 27 -9.11 6.28 27.86
CA LYS A 27 -9.37 7.64 27.37
C LYS A 27 -8.18 8.29 26.68
N GLU A 28 -6.94 7.91 27.03
CA GLU A 28 -5.71 8.47 26.46
C GLU A 28 -5.51 8.08 24.99
N PHE A 29 -6.11 6.98 24.53
CA PHE A 29 -5.95 6.54 23.14
C PHE A 29 -6.72 7.46 22.19
N PRO A 30 -6.10 7.88 21.06
CA PRO A 30 -6.77 8.75 20.09
C PRO A 30 -7.86 7.99 19.35
N TYR A 31 -8.72 8.74 18.66
CA TYR A 31 -9.62 8.18 17.67
C TYR A 31 -8.85 7.96 16.37
N ILE A 32 -8.86 6.74 15.83
CA ILE A 32 -8.04 6.33 14.69
C ILE A 32 -8.84 6.24 13.38
N ASN A 33 -10.09 5.79 13.42
CA ASN A 33 -10.68 5.00 12.34
C ASN A 33 -10.65 5.55 10.90
N GLY A 34 -11.02 4.65 9.99
CA GLY A 34 -10.82 4.76 8.56
C GLY A 34 -10.93 3.40 7.93
N SER A 35 -12.05 2.73 8.19
CA SER A 35 -12.35 1.32 7.92
C SER A 35 -11.55 0.25 8.68
N LEU A 36 -10.34 0.55 9.20
CA LEU A 36 -9.50 -0.46 9.89
C LEU A 36 -10.15 -1.06 11.14
N PHE A 37 -10.76 -0.23 11.99
CA PHE A 37 -11.42 -0.64 13.24
C PHE A 37 -12.95 -0.69 13.15
N GLU A 38 -13.52 -0.44 11.97
CA GLU A 38 -14.97 -0.33 11.76
C GLU A 38 -15.72 -1.64 12.02
N ASN A 39 -15.07 -2.78 11.75
CA ASN A 39 -15.67 -4.08 11.91
C ASN A 39 -15.32 -4.70 13.27
N ALA A 40 -16.35 -5.06 14.04
CA ALA A 40 -16.18 -5.82 15.26
C ALA A 40 -15.57 -7.19 14.97
N VAL A 41 -14.35 -7.42 15.47
CA VAL A 41 -13.64 -8.69 15.33
C VAL A 41 -13.81 -9.57 16.56
N LYS A 42 -13.92 -10.88 16.33
CA LYS A 42 -13.88 -11.88 17.41
C LYS A 42 -12.44 -12.07 17.86
N ILE A 43 -12.08 -11.42 18.95
CA ILE A 43 -10.77 -11.57 19.57
C ILE A 43 -10.73 -12.90 20.33
N PRO A 44 -9.77 -13.80 20.06
CA PRO A 44 -9.67 -15.06 20.80
C PRO A 44 -9.36 -14.82 22.28
N SER A 45 -9.68 -15.79 23.12
CA SER A 45 -9.20 -15.82 24.51
C SER A 45 -7.70 -16.06 24.52
N PHE A 46 -6.96 -15.22 25.25
CA PHE A 46 -5.52 -15.33 25.38
C PHE A 46 -5.18 -16.23 26.58
N ASP A 47 -4.24 -17.13 26.40
CA ASP A 47 -3.54 -17.79 27.50
C ASP A 47 -2.32 -16.95 27.95
N LYS A 48 -1.51 -17.51 28.84
CA LYS A 48 -0.33 -16.83 29.38
C LYS A 48 0.73 -16.63 28.31
N GLU A 49 0.94 -17.65 27.48
CA GLU A 49 1.94 -17.70 26.43
C GLU A 49 1.64 -16.67 25.33
N MET A 50 0.39 -16.59 24.86
CA MET A 50 -0.07 -15.58 23.90
C MET A 50 0.07 -14.17 24.45
N ARG A 51 -0.26 -13.95 25.73
CA ARG A 51 -0.08 -12.64 26.37
C ARG A 51 1.40 -12.26 26.43
N SER A 52 2.28 -13.18 26.82
CA SER A 52 3.72 -12.93 26.85
C SER A 52 4.25 -12.58 25.47
N ALA A 53 3.86 -13.33 24.43
CA ALA A 53 4.27 -13.05 23.05
C ALA A 53 3.81 -11.65 22.58
N LEU A 54 2.57 -11.25 22.89
CA LEU A 54 2.09 -9.91 22.56
C LEU A 54 2.90 -8.81 23.27
N LEU A 55 3.24 -9.01 24.54
CA LEU A 55 4.07 -8.05 25.29
C LEU A 55 5.49 -7.96 24.74
N GLU A 56 6.08 -9.07 24.34
CA GLU A 56 7.38 -9.09 23.65
C GLU A 56 7.32 -8.27 22.36
N CYS A 57 6.24 -8.37 21.58
CA CYS A 57 6.02 -7.50 20.43
C CYS A 57 5.91 -6.02 20.82
N CYS A 58 5.26 -5.68 21.94
CA CYS A 58 5.16 -4.28 22.41
C CYS A 58 6.50 -3.68 22.86
N TYR A 59 7.46 -4.50 23.30
CA TYR A 59 8.80 -4.02 23.69
C TYR A 59 9.73 -3.79 22.50
N PHE A 60 9.36 -4.28 21.31
CA PHE A 60 10.12 -4.03 20.10
C PHE A 60 9.86 -2.61 19.57
N ASP A 61 10.90 -1.94 19.06
CA ASP A 61 10.77 -0.62 18.47
C ASP A 61 10.29 -0.73 17.01
N TRP A 62 9.02 -0.42 16.79
CA TRP A 62 8.37 -0.45 15.47
C TRP A 62 8.59 0.82 14.63
N SER A 63 9.31 1.82 15.14
CA SER A 63 9.49 3.12 14.47
C SER A 63 10.18 3.03 13.11
N ASN A 64 11.02 2.01 12.88
CA ASN A 64 11.79 1.81 11.65
C ASN A 64 11.40 0.54 10.90
N ILE A 65 10.12 0.19 10.92
CA ILE A 65 9.62 -0.99 10.21
C ILE A 65 9.85 -0.88 8.69
N SER A 66 10.49 -1.90 8.12
CA SER A 66 10.76 -1.99 6.69
C SER A 66 9.75 -2.91 5.99
N PRO A 67 9.56 -2.78 4.66
CA PRO A 67 8.70 -3.68 3.89
C PRO A 67 9.10 -5.16 3.98
N ALA A 68 10.36 -5.46 4.32
CA ALA A 68 10.81 -6.82 4.56
C ALA A 68 10.08 -7.48 5.75
N VAL A 69 9.68 -6.71 6.77
CA VAL A 69 8.93 -7.21 7.93
C VAL A 69 7.54 -7.68 7.54
N PHE A 70 6.85 -6.95 6.66
CA PHE A 70 5.54 -7.38 6.16
C PHE A 70 5.65 -8.62 5.28
N GLY A 71 6.70 -8.69 4.45
CA GLY A 71 7.01 -9.88 3.64
C GLY A 71 7.29 -11.11 4.51
N SER A 72 8.06 -10.98 5.59
CA SER A 72 8.35 -12.08 6.50
C SER A 72 7.13 -12.50 7.32
N LEU A 73 6.32 -11.55 7.81
CA LEU A 73 5.05 -11.82 8.49
C LEU A 73 4.10 -12.63 7.61
N PHE A 74 3.91 -12.19 6.36
CA PHE A 74 3.10 -12.90 5.37
C PHE A 74 3.59 -14.33 5.18
N GLN A 75 4.89 -14.51 4.96
CA GLN A 75 5.45 -15.83 4.74
C GLN A 75 5.28 -16.72 5.98
N CYS A 76 5.53 -16.22 7.18
CA CYS A 76 5.46 -17.01 8.42
C CYS A 76 4.07 -17.63 8.66
N VAL A 77 2.99 -16.96 8.24
CA VAL A 77 1.62 -17.45 8.41
C VAL A 77 1.19 -18.41 7.29
N ALA A 78 1.81 -18.32 6.12
CA ALA A 78 1.56 -19.24 5.02
C ALA A 78 2.17 -20.64 5.27
N ASP A 79 1.35 -21.68 5.14
CA ASP A 79 1.79 -23.08 5.20
C ASP A 79 2.77 -23.40 4.06
N LYS A 80 3.82 -24.18 4.32
CA LYS A 80 4.92 -24.45 3.37
C LYS A 80 4.44 -25.02 2.04
N GLU A 81 3.37 -25.83 2.05
CA GLU A 81 2.77 -26.39 0.83
C GLU A 81 1.97 -25.32 0.05
N LYS A 82 1.21 -24.48 0.74
CA LYS A 82 0.46 -23.36 0.14
C LYS A 82 1.39 -22.31 -0.49
N ARG A 83 2.56 -22.06 0.11
CA ARG A 83 3.56 -21.13 -0.44
C ARG A 83 3.96 -21.48 -1.88
N ARG A 84 4.07 -22.76 -2.22
CA ARG A 84 4.50 -23.20 -3.56
C ARG A 84 3.36 -23.19 -4.57
N SER A 85 2.13 -23.49 -4.16
CA SER A 85 0.97 -23.49 -5.07
C SER A 85 0.51 -22.08 -5.45
N PHE A 86 0.65 -21.13 -4.53
CA PHE A 86 0.28 -19.73 -4.72
C PHE A 86 1.47 -18.83 -5.11
N GLY A 87 2.69 -19.36 -5.18
CA GLY A 87 3.88 -18.59 -5.57
C GLY A 87 4.21 -17.45 -4.61
N GLU A 88 3.95 -17.64 -3.30
CA GLU A 88 3.99 -16.62 -2.24
C GLU A 88 5.42 -16.25 -1.82
N HIS A 89 6.20 -15.75 -2.77
CA HIS A 89 7.49 -15.16 -2.52
C HIS A 89 7.34 -13.64 -2.54
N TYR A 90 7.59 -12.99 -1.41
CA TYR A 90 7.61 -11.53 -1.40
C TYR A 90 8.77 -11.04 -2.28
N THR A 91 8.53 -9.95 -3.00
CA THR A 91 9.55 -9.34 -3.86
C THR A 91 10.45 -8.48 -3.00
N SER A 92 11.78 -8.67 -3.11
CA SER A 92 12.74 -7.86 -2.37
C SER A 92 12.72 -6.41 -2.83
N GLU A 93 13.01 -5.48 -1.91
CA GLU A 93 13.07 -4.04 -2.21
C GLU A 93 14.00 -3.73 -3.39
N LYS A 94 15.15 -4.40 -3.47
CA LYS A 94 16.09 -4.24 -4.59
C LYS A 94 15.45 -4.57 -5.94
N ASN A 95 14.63 -5.61 -6.02
CA ASN A 95 13.96 -6.01 -7.26
C ASN A 95 12.78 -5.10 -7.60
N ILE A 96 12.06 -4.64 -6.57
CA ILE A 96 11.00 -3.63 -6.73
C ILE A 96 11.59 -2.34 -7.29
N MET A 97 12.66 -1.82 -6.67
CA MET A 97 13.36 -0.60 -7.11
C MET A 97 13.79 -0.71 -8.58
N LYS A 98 14.41 -1.82 -9.00
CA LYS A 98 14.76 -2.03 -10.41
C LYS A 98 13.57 -1.87 -11.36
N THR A 99 12.40 -2.32 -10.94
CA THR A 99 11.17 -2.28 -11.75
C THR A 99 10.60 -0.87 -11.77
N ILE A 100 10.40 -0.24 -10.61
CA ILE A 100 9.75 1.07 -10.53
C ILE A 100 10.66 2.22 -11.01
N SER A 101 11.98 2.11 -10.84
CA SER A 101 12.98 3.01 -11.42
C SER A 101 12.80 3.12 -12.92
N ALA A 102 12.86 1.98 -13.61
CA ALA A 102 12.71 1.94 -15.05
C ALA A 102 11.30 2.29 -15.55
N LEU A 103 10.26 2.00 -14.75
CA LEU A 103 8.87 2.22 -15.16
C LEU A 103 8.45 3.69 -15.10
N PHE A 104 8.84 4.41 -14.03
CA PHE A 104 8.42 5.80 -13.85
C PHE A 104 9.35 6.66 -12.99
N LEU A 105 10.04 6.09 -12.00
CA LEU A 105 10.70 6.90 -10.97
C LEU A 105 11.91 7.65 -11.54
N ASP A 106 12.69 7.04 -12.43
CA ASP A 106 13.83 7.71 -13.06
C ASP A 106 13.36 8.88 -13.95
N GLU A 107 12.29 8.68 -14.74
CA GLU A 107 11.69 9.73 -15.57
C GLU A 107 11.21 10.93 -14.73
N LEU A 108 10.51 10.67 -13.61
CA LEU A 108 10.03 11.72 -12.71
C LEU A 108 11.17 12.44 -11.99
N ARG A 109 12.23 11.72 -11.61
CA ARG A 109 13.43 12.30 -10.98
C ARG A 109 14.21 13.19 -11.96
N GLU A 110 14.36 12.75 -13.20
CA GLU A 110 14.96 13.58 -14.25
C GLU A 110 14.14 14.84 -14.54
N GLU A 111 12.82 14.72 -14.58
CA GLU A 111 11.91 15.87 -14.75
C GLU A 111 12.07 16.87 -13.60
N PHE A 112 12.10 16.38 -12.36
CA PHE A 112 12.38 17.18 -11.17
C PHE A 112 13.70 17.95 -11.30
N GLU A 113 14.79 17.27 -11.65
CA GLU A 113 16.11 17.92 -11.81
C GLU A 113 16.12 19.00 -12.90
N LYS A 114 15.36 18.82 -13.98
CA LYS A 114 15.21 19.81 -15.07
C LYS A 114 14.42 21.05 -14.63
N VAL A 115 13.46 20.90 -13.72
CA VAL A 115 12.54 21.99 -13.31
C VAL A 115 12.84 22.57 -11.93
N LYS A 116 13.79 22.02 -11.18
CA LYS A 116 14.06 22.36 -9.76
C LYS A 116 14.27 23.84 -9.44
N THR A 117 14.70 24.65 -10.42
CA THR A 117 14.91 26.09 -10.22
C THR A 117 13.67 26.94 -10.52
N ASN A 118 12.62 26.35 -11.09
CA ASN A 118 11.41 27.05 -11.48
C ASN A 118 10.22 26.61 -10.60
N LYS A 119 9.84 27.49 -9.66
CA LYS A 119 8.76 27.23 -8.69
C LYS A 119 7.41 26.89 -9.36
N ASN A 120 7.07 27.50 -10.49
CA ASN A 120 5.79 27.21 -11.17
C ASN A 120 5.81 25.81 -11.78
N LYS A 121 6.90 25.43 -12.44
CA LYS A 121 7.04 24.07 -12.99
C LYS A 121 7.14 23.00 -11.91
N LEU A 122 7.72 23.31 -10.74
CA LEU A 122 7.69 22.40 -9.59
C LEU A 122 6.27 22.17 -9.07
N LYS A 123 5.43 23.21 -9.02
CA LYS A 123 4.01 23.06 -8.66
C LYS A 123 3.25 22.24 -9.69
N GLU A 124 3.53 22.42 -10.98
CA GLU A 124 2.96 21.57 -12.05
C GLU A 124 3.39 20.10 -11.89
N LEU A 125 4.67 19.84 -11.62
CA LEU A 125 5.18 18.50 -11.34
C LEU A 125 4.53 17.89 -10.10
N HIS A 126 4.38 18.68 -9.03
CA HIS A 126 3.72 18.25 -7.80
C HIS A 126 2.26 17.82 -8.04
N GLN A 127 1.51 18.60 -8.81
CA GLN A 127 0.15 18.26 -9.24
C GLN A 127 0.12 17.02 -10.16
N LYS A 128 1.13 16.87 -11.03
CA LYS A 128 1.25 15.70 -11.90
C LYS A 128 1.46 14.43 -11.08
N ILE A 129 2.39 14.43 -10.11
CA ILE A 129 2.68 13.24 -9.31
C ILE A 129 1.55 12.90 -8.33
N SER A 130 0.79 13.89 -7.85
CA SER A 130 -0.37 13.66 -6.98
C SER A 130 -1.55 13.02 -7.69
N ALA A 131 -1.63 13.13 -9.02
CA ALA A 131 -2.66 12.50 -9.83
C ALA A 131 -2.30 11.06 -10.28
N LEU A 132 -1.08 10.59 -10.03
CA LEU A 132 -0.66 9.25 -10.48
C LEU A 132 -1.37 8.16 -9.67
N LYS A 133 -1.92 7.17 -10.38
CA LYS A 133 -2.55 5.98 -9.78
C LYS A 133 -1.84 4.70 -10.17
N PHE A 134 -1.70 3.79 -9.22
CA PHE A 134 -0.92 2.56 -9.35
C PHE A 134 -1.80 1.34 -9.07
N LEU A 135 -1.74 0.33 -9.93
CA LEU A 135 -2.45 -0.93 -9.78
C LEU A 135 -1.46 -2.09 -9.68
N ASP A 136 -1.56 -2.87 -8.61
CA ASP A 136 -0.94 -4.19 -8.50
C ASP A 136 -1.99 -5.30 -8.53
N PRO A 137 -2.18 -5.99 -9.66
CA PRO A 137 -3.20 -7.03 -9.82
C PRO A 137 -2.82 -8.38 -9.19
N ALA A 138 -1.72 -8.47 -8.45
CA ALA A 138 -1.36 -9.65 -7.65
C ALA A 138 -0.51 -9.20 -6.46
N CYS A 139 -1.08 -8.33 -5.62
CA CYS A 139 -0.28 -7.49 -4.74
C CYS A 139 0.32 -8.20 -3.53
N GLY A 140 -0.16 -9.39 -3.14
CA GLY A 140 0.28 -10.07 -1.94
C GLY A 140 0.16 -9.15 -0.72
N CYS A 141 1.23 -9.02 0.05
CA CYS A 141 1.33 -8.10 1.18
C CYS A 141 1.57 -6.62 0.80
N GLY A 142 1.50 -6.26 -0.49
CA GLY A 142 1.51 -4.88 -0.96
C GLY A 142 2.90 -4.26 -1.16
N ASN A 143 3.99 -5.03 -1.10
CA ASN A 143 5.36 -4.48 -1.12
C ASN A 143 5.63 -3.52 -2.29
N PHE A 144 5.12 -3.82 -3.49
CA PHE A 144 5.25 -2.94 -4.65
C PHE A 144 4.56 -1.60 -4.43
N LEU A 145 3.31 -1.62 -3.95
CA LEU A 145 2.54 -0.41 -3.64
C LEU A 145 3.19 0.40 -2.52
N ILE A 146 3.66 -0.26 -1.47
CA ILE A 146 4.33 0.37 -0.32
C ILE A 146 5.61 1.09 -0.74
N ILE A 147 6.47 0.44 -1.52
CA ILE A 147 7.72 1.04 -2.00
C ILE A 147 7.42 2.16 -3.00
N ALA A 148 6.51 1.96 -3.96
CA ALA A 148 6.11 3.00 -4.90
C ALA A 148 5.57 4.23 -4.15
N TYR A 149 4.73 4.03 -3.14
CA TYR A 149 4.23 5.09 -2.27
C TYR A 149 5.37 5.84 -1.57
N ARG A 150 6.29 5.11 -0.93
CA ARG A 150 7.46 5.69 -0.25
C ARG A 150 8.28 6.56 -1.19
N GLU A 151 8.60 6.08 -2.39
CA GLU A 151 9.43 6.80 -3.35
C GLU A 151 8.72 8.04 -3.93
N ILE A 152 7.42 7.95 -4.20
CA ILE A 152 6.63 9.09 -4.67
C ILE A 152 6.47 10.14 -3.57
N ARG A 153 6.23 9.74 -2.32
CA ARG A 153 6.23 10.66 -1.16
C ARG A 153 7.62 11.26 -0.93
N GLN A 154 8.70 10.51 -1.16
CA GLN A 154 10.05 11.07 -1.06
C GLN A 154 10.28 12.14 -2.11
N LEU A 155 9.86 11.89 -3.36
CA LEU A 155 9.92 12.89 -4.42
C LEU A 155 9.06 14.13 -4.10
N GLU A 156 7.87 13.93 -3.52
CA GLU A 156 7.03 15.04 -3.03
C GLU A 156 7.75 15.91 -2.00
N ILE A 157 8.38 15.29 -1.00
CA ILE A 157 9.16 16.01 0.02
C ILE A 157 10.29 16.81 -0.63
N ASP A 158 10.98 16.24 -1.62
CA ASP A 158 12.08 16.90 -2.31
C ASP A 158 11.57 18.10 -3.14
N ILE A 159 10.42 17.97 -3.81
CA ILE A 159 9.74 19.05 -4.53
C ILE A 159 9.33 20.17 -3.57
N LEU A 160 8.64 19.84 -2.48
CA LEU A 160 8.20 20.83 -1.48
C LEU A 160 9.39 21.55 -0.84
N THR A 161 10.48 20.83 -0.60
CA THR A 161 11.73 21.41 -0.05
C THR A 161 12.28 22.48 -0.98
N GLU A 162 12.30 22.25 -2.30
CA GLU A 162 12.79 23.24 -3.26
C GLU A 162 11.79 24.40 -3.46
N ILE A 163 10.48 24.15 -3.42
CA ILE A 163 9.45 25.22 -3.48
C ILE A 163 9.61 26.20 -2.30
N HIS A 164 9.83 25.68 -1.10
CA HIS A 164 9.86 26.43 0.16
C HIS A 164 11.28 26.71 0.69
N LYS A 165 12.29 26.59 -0.17
CA LYS A 165 13.70 26.73 0.21
C LYS A 165 14.06 28.07 0.84
N GLU A 166 13.38 29.14 0.43
CA GLU A 166 13.56 30.50 0.97
C GLU A 166 12.87 30.63 2.33
N ASP A 167 11.62 30.17 2.45
CA ASP A 167 10.87 30.15 3.71
C ASP A 167 11.61 29.39 4.82
N LEU A 168 12.24 28.26 4.47
CA LEU A 168 13.07 27.45 5.36
C LEU A 168 14.37 28.16 5.80
N LYS A 169 14.92 29.05 4.96
CA LYS A 169 16.15 29.82 5.27
C LYS A 169 15.86 31.02 6.16
N ASP A 170 14.75 31.70 5.93
CA ASP A 170 14.35 32.89 6.67
C ASP A 170 13.75 32.55 8.04
N GLY A 171 13.69 31.26 8.39
CA GLY A 171 13.07 30.80 9.64
C GLY A 171 11.58 31.10 9.70
N ILE A 172 10.93 31.33 8.54
CA ILE A 172 9.50 31.63 8.44
C ILE A 172 8.76 30.32 8.71
N LEU A 173 8.49 30.12 10.00
CA LEU A 173 7.93 28.91 10.56
C LEU A 173 6.42 28.75 10.31
N TYR A 174 5.81 29.45 9.35
CA TYR A 174 4.34 29.52 9.17
C TYR A 174 3.78 28.71 7.99
N ILE A 175 4.52 27.74 7.45
CA ILE A 175 4.00 26.93 6.35
C ILE A 175 3.02 25.89 6.91
N ASP A 176 1.75 25.99 6.53
CA ASP A 176 0.74 25.00 6.86
C ASP A 176 0.96 23.71 6.06
N ILE A 177 1.70 22.77 6.66
CA ILE A 177 2.03 21.46 6.06
C ILE A 177 0.78 20.67 5.69
N SER A 178 -0.33 20.89 6.40
CA SER A 178 -1.58 20.16 6.23
C SER A 178 -2.11 20.25 4.80
N ASN A 179 -1.81 21.35 4.10
CA ASN A 179 -2.22 21.59 2.72
C ASN A 179 -1.10 21.39 1.69
N LEU A 180 0.11 21.01 2.12
CA LEU A 180 1.25 20.82 1.22
C LEU A 180 1.33 19.41 0.64
N SER A 181 0.99 18.36 1.40
CA SER A 181 1.06 17.00 0.88
C SER A 181 -0.24 16.64 0.18
N LEU A 182 -0.15 16.43 -1.13
CA LEU A 182 -1.29 16.10 -2.00
C LEU A 182 -1.40 14.58 -2.22
N ILE A 183 -0.29 13.86 -2.13
CA ILE A 183 -0.25 12.41 -2.34
C ILE A 183 -0.75 11.68 -1.10
N ASP A 184 -1.64 10.72 -1.30
CA ASP A 184 -2.23 9.90 -0.25
C ASP A 184 -2.43 8.45 -0.73
N VAL A 185 -2.84 7.56 0.17
CA VAL A 185 -2.91 6.12 -0.06
C VAL A 185 -4.04 5.71 -1.03
N ASP A 186 -5.01 6.59 -1.29
CA ASP A 186 -6.16 6.35 -2.20
C ASP A 186 -5.78 6.32 -3.70
N ASN A 187 -4.53 6.63 -4.02
CA ASN A 187 -3.93 6.47 -5.34
C ASN A 187 -3.42 5.03 -5.62
N PHE A 188 -3.48 4.14 -4.63
CA PHE A 188 -2.89 2.79 -4.70
C PHE A 188 -3.98 1.73 -4.67
N TYR A 189 -3.94 0.86 -5.68
CA TYR A 189 -4.94 -0.16 -5.95
C TYR A 189 -4.26 -1.53 -5.99
N GLY A 190 -4.88 -2.53 -5.37
CA GLY A 190 -4.36 -3.88 -5.28
C GLY A 190 -5.44 -4.92 -5.50
N ILE A 191 -5.08 -6.07 -6.07
CA ILE A 191 -5.93 -7.26 -6.10
C ILE A 191 -5.14 -8.42 -5.52
N GLU A 192 -5.71 -9.08 -4.53
CA GLU A 192 -5.09 -10.22 -3.87
C GLU A 192 -6.14 -11.29 -3.56
N ILE A 193 -5.85 -12.54 -3.89
CA ILE A 193 -6.82 -13.64 -3.75
C ILE A 193 -7.00 -14.07 -2.28
N ASN A 194 -5.98 -13.90 -1.44
CA ASN A 194 -6.02 -14.25 -0.02
C ASN A 194 -6.37 -13.04 0.86
N GLU A 195 -7.23 -13.23 1.85
CA GLU A 195 -7.68 -12.12 2.71
C GLU A 195 -6.54 -11.58 3.59
N PHE A 196 -5.75 -12.46 4.20
CA PHE A 196 -4.72 -12.08 5.15
C PHE A 196 -3.64 -11.16 4.53
N PRO A 197 -3.06 -11.45 3.35
CA PRO A 197 -2.07 -10.58 2.72
C PRO A 197 -2.70 -9.27 2.22
N ALA A 198 -3.94 -9.31 1.74
CA ALA A 198 -4.70 -8.11 1.38
C ALA A 198 -4.82 -7.15 2.57
N LYS A 199 -5.14 -7.67 3.76
CA LYS A 199 -5.20 -6.87 4.99
C LYS A 199 -3.85 -6.36 5.46
N ILE A 200 -2.78 -7.15 5.30
CA ILE A 200 -1.41 -6.66 5.54
C ILE A 200 -1.11 -5.49 4.61
N ALA A 201 -1.46 -5.56 3.32
CA ALA A 201 -1.20 -4.50 2.36
C ALA A 201 -1.90 -3.18 2.73
N GLU A 202 -3.17 -3.25 3.17
CA GLU A 202 -3.92 -2.07 3.66
C GLU A 202 -3.20 -1.41 4.86
N VAL A 203 -2.89 -2.18 5.90
CA VAL A 203 -2.24 -1.67 7.11
C VAL A 203 -0.83 -1.15 6.84
N ALA A 204 -0.08 -1.86 6.00
CA ALA A 204 1.29 -1.50 5.68
C ALA A 204 1.38 -0.18 4.89
N LEU A 205 0.40 0.13 4.04
CA LEU A 205 0.33 1.41 3.34
C LEU A 205 0.06 2.58 4.30
N TRP A 206 -0.87 2.43 5.26
CA TRP A 206 -1.06 3.44 6.29
C TRP A 206 0.16 3.62 7.19
N LEU A 207 0.84 2.53 7.54
CA LEU A 207 2.05 2.63 8.33
C LEU A 207 3.15 3.37 7.58
N MET A 208 3.32 3.07 6.28
CA MET A 208 4.25 3.81 5.42
C MET A 208 3.84 5.28 5.25
N ASP A 209 2.54 5.59 5.14
CA ASP A 209 2.02 6.96 5.19
C ASP A 209 2.46 7.68 6.46
N HIS A 210 2.24 7.07 7.62
CA HIS A 210 2.66 7.65 8.89
C HIS A 210 4.18 7.90 8.94
N LEU A 211 5.00 6.94 8.52
CA LEU A 211 6.46 7.13 8.47
C LEU A 211 6.89 8.28 7.54
N MET A 212 6.24 8.42 6.39
CA MET A 212 6.51 9.52 5.46
C MET A 212 6.00 10.87 5.99
N ASN A 213 4.91 10.87 6.75
CA ASN A 213 4.39 12.06 7.44
C ASN A 213 5.33 12.51 8.56
N LEU A 214 5.91 11.59 9.34
CA LEU A 214 6.96 11.89 10.31
C LEU A 214 8.20 12.47 9.63
N LYS A 215 8.61 11.91 8.51
CA LYS A 215 9.75 12.43 7.72
C LYS A 215 9.50 13.85 7.21
N LEU A 216 8.30 14.11 6.70
CA LEU A 216 7.86 15.46 6.31
C LEU A 216 7.87 16.40 7.52
N SER A 217 7.35 15.94 8.66
CA SER A 217 7.29 16.72 9.90
C SER A 217 8.67 17.15 10.37
N VAL A 218 9.64 16.24 10.38
CA VAL A 218 11.04 16.53 10.73
C VAL A 218 11.65 17.52 9.74
N LYS A 219 11.36 17.39 8.43
CA LYS A 219 11.92 18.25 7.38
C LYS A 219 11.46 19.70 7.51
N PHE A 220 10.21 19.93 7.90
CA PHE A 220 9.58 21.24 7.96
C PHE A 220 9.37 21.76 9.40
N GLY A 221 9.77 20.99 10.42
CA GLY A 221 9.75 21.40 11.83
C GLY A 221 8.37 21.53 12.46
N ARG A 222 7.33 20.90 11.89
CA ARG A 222 5.97 20.90 12.46
C ARG A 222 5.38 19.50 12.38
N ALA A 223 4.61 19.12 13.39
CA ALA A 223 3.90 17.85 13.38
C ALA A 223 2.85 17.83 12.27
N PHE A 224 2.89 16.81 11.43
CA PHE A 224 1.90 16.51 10.40
C PHE A 224 1.49 15.04 10.53
N GLU A 225 0.21 14.82 10.77
CA GLU A 225 -0.37 13.50 10.97
C GLU A 225 -1.71 13.41 10.24
N ARG A 226 -2.00 12.22 9.70
CA ARG A 226 -3.27 11.90 9.03
C ARG A 226 -4.10 10.96 9.91
N ILE A 227 -4.37 11.41 11.13
CA ILE A 227 -5.25 10.71 12.08
C ILE A 227 -6.45 11.63 12.36
N PRO A 228 -7.71 11.15 12.23
CA PRO A 228 -8.11 9.79 11.86
C PRO A 228 -7.84 9.46 10.38
N LEU A 229 -7.84 8.16 10.06
CA LEU A 229 -7.53 7.60 8.74
C LEU A 229 -8.67 7.90 7.73
N LYS A 230 -8.69 9.10 7.16
CA LYS A 230 -9.81 9.49 6.24
C LYS A 230 -9.78 8.79 4.89
N LYS A 231 -8.60 8.34 4.45
CA LYS A 231 -8.38 7.74 3.12
C LYS A 231 -7.73 6.38 3.29
N SER A 232 -8.04 5.46 2.39
CA SER A 232 -7.52 4.10 2.37
C SER A 232 -7.08 3.70 0.97
N ALA A 233 -6.07 2.84 0.88
CA ALA A 233 -5.79 2.14 -0.36
C ALA A 233 -6.97 1.24 -0.75
N VAL A 234 -7.13 1.00 -2.05
CA VAL A 234 -8.20 0.13 -2.57
C VAL A 234 -7.62 -1.25 -2.84
N ILE A 235 -7.57 -2.09 -1.80
CA ILE A 235 -7.13 -3.48 -1.91
C ILE A 235 -8.37 -4.39 -1.99
N LYS A 236 -8.54 -5.08 -3.12
CA LYS A 236 -9.67 -6.00 -3.34
C LYS A 236 -9.24 -7.42 -3.08
N ASN A 237 -9.91 -8.07 -2.12
CA ASN A 237 -9.73 -9.49 -1.88
C ASN A 237 -10.53 -10.31 -2.92
N GLU A 238 -9.98 -10.44 -4.13
CA GLU A 238 -10.63 -11.07 -5.27
C GLU A 238 -9.63 -11.82 -6.15
N ASN A 239 -10.14 -12.68 -7.04
CA ASN A 239 -9.32 -13.31 -8.05
C ASN A 239 -9.11 -12.39 -9.25
N ALA A 240 -7.88 -11.87 -9.36
CA ALA A 240 -7.49 -10.92 -10.39
C ALA A 240 -7.69 -11.41 -11.83
N LEU A 241 -7.69 -12.72 -12.11
CA LEU A 241 -7.96 -13.25 -13.45
C LEU A 241 -9.45 -13.32 -13.78
N MET A 242 -10.31 -13.29 -12.77
CA MET A 242 -11.76 -13.48 -12.93
C MET A 242 -12.56 -12.18 -12.86
N VAL A 243 -12.11 -11.20 -12.08
CA VAL A 243 -12.74 -9.88 -11.96
C VAL A 243 -12.40 -8.96 -13.15
N ASP A 244 -13.33 -8.13 -13.61
CA ASP A 244 -12.99 -7.03 -14.52
C ASP A 244 -12.31 -5.89 -13.76
N TRP A 245 -11.05 -5.58 -14.08
CA TRP A 245 -10.27 -4.53 -13.42
C TRP A 245 -10.91 -3.14 -13.58
N LYS A 246 -11.79 -2.94 -14.58
CA LYS A 246 -12.55 -1.70 -14.77
C LYS A 246 -13.53 -1.41 -13.63
N ASN A 247 -13.93 -2.45 -12.88
CA ASN A 247 -14.78 -2.29 -11.69
C ASN A 247 -14.00 -1.78 -10.48
N ILE A 248 -12.66 -1.79 -10.55
CA ILE A 248 -11.78 -1.42 -9.43
C ILE A 248 -11.20 -0.03 -9.66
N ILE A 249 -10.79 0.27 -10.89
CA ILE A 249 -10.25 1.58 -11.28
C ILE A 249 -10.67 1.93 -12.71
N ASP A 250 -11.06 3.20 -12.92
CA ASP A 250 -11.27 3.70 -14.28
C ASP A 250 -9.93 3.70 -15.03
N VAL A 251 -9.95 3.05 -16.19
CA VAL A 251 -8.83 2.98 -17.14
C VAL A 251 -8.26 4.36 -17.48
N LYS A 252 -9.09 5.41 -17.46
CA LYS A 252 -8.67 6.78 -17.75
C LYS A 252 -7.84 7.42 -16.64
N GLU A 253 -7.98 6.93 -15.42
CA GLU A 253 -7.31 7.47 -14.23
C GLU A 253 -6.06 6.67 -13.87
N LEU A 254 -5.98 5.41 -14.29
CA LEU A 254 -4.81 4.58 -14.02
C LEU A 254 -3.57 5.10 -14.76
N SER A 255 -2.44 5.14 -14.07
CA SER A 255 -1.16 5.54 -14.66
C SER A 255 -0.25 4.34 -14.89
N TYR A 256 -0.14 3.44 -13.90
CA TYR A 256 0.83 2.35 -13.91
C TYR A 256 0.24 1.02 -13.47
N ILE A 257 0.61 -0.06 -14.16
CA ILE A 257 0.41 -1.44 -13.72
C ILE A 257 1.76 -2.05 -13.38
N LEU A 258 1.90 -2.56 -12.17
CA LEU A 258 3.15 -3.11 -11.66
C LEU A 258 2.86 -4.23 -10.67
N GLY A 259 3.77 -5.18 -10.51
CA GLY A 259 3.55 -6.28 -9.57
C GLY A 259 4.40 -7.50 -9.92
N ASN A 260 4.25 -8.54 -9.12
CA ASN A 260 4.91 -9.82 -9.33
C ASN A 260 3.90 -10.97 -9.21
N PRO A 261 3.16 -11.28 -10.30
CA PRO A 261 2.15 -12.32 -10.26
C PRO A 261 2.77 -13.72 -10.07
N PRO A 262 1.96 -14.71 -9.64
CA PRO A 262 2.47 -16.02 -9.27
C PRO A 262 2.99 -16.83 -10.47
N PHE A 263 4.16 -17.47 -10.29
CA PHE A 263 4.76 -18.37 -11.27
C PHE A 263 4.35 -19.81 -10.98
N VAL A 264 3.60 -20.41 -11.90
CA VAL A 264 3.23 -21.82 -11.81
C VAL A 264 3.37 -22.45 -13.19
N GLY A 265 4.42 -23.28 -13.31
CA GLY A 265 4.76 -23.95 -14.56
C GLY A 265 3.61 -24.83 -15.06
N ALA A 266 3.55 -25.01 -16.38
CA ALA A 266 2.37 -25.57 -17.04
C ALA A 266 1.88 -26.93 -16.52
N ARG A 267 2.79 -27.79 -16.04
CA ARG A 267 2.48 -29.12 -15.49
C ARG A 267 2.14 -29.12 -13.99
N MET A 268 2.29 -27.99 -13.32
CA MET A 268 2.09 -27.82 -11.88
C MET A 268 0.81 -27.04 -11.54
N LYS A 269 0.13 -26.49 -12.54
CA LYS A 269 -1.11 -25.72 -12.35
C LYS A 269 -2.20 -26.59 -11.73
N SER A 270 -2.95 -26.03 -10.79
CA SER A 270 -4.17 -26.67 -10.28
C SER A 270 -5.24 -26.76 -11.39
N LYS A 271 -6.32 -27.51 -11.11
CA LYS A 271 -7.48 -27.55 -12.00
C LYS A 271 -8.10 -26.16 -12.17
N GLU A 272 -8.26 -25.42 -11.06
CA GLU A 272 -8.81 -24.05 -11.07
C GLU A 272 -7.92 -23.11 -11.90
N GLN A 273 -6.60 -23.12 -11.67
CA GLN A 273 -5.65 -22.30 -12.44
C GLN A 273 -5.67 -22.61 -13.94
N SER A 274 -5.90 -23.88 -14.30
CA SER A 274 -6.03 -24.30 -15.70
C SER A 274 -7.33 -23.79 -16.34
N GLU A 275 -8.43 -23.74 -15.59
CA GLU A 275 -9.71 -23.17 -16.03
C GLU A 275 -9.65 -21.64 -16.15
N GLU A 276 -8.97 -20.97 -15.23
CA GLU A 276 -8.72 -19.53 -15.29
C GLU A 276 -7.90 -19.17 -16.54
N MET A 277 -6.79 -19.88 -16.79
CA MET A 277 -6.00 -19.76 -18.02
C MET A 277 -6.88 -19.95 -19.26
N LYS A 278 -7.74 -20.97 -19.27
CA LYS A 278 -8.65 -21.23 -20.40
C LYS A 278 -9.58 -20.06 -20.66
N ARG A 279 -10.11 -19.43 -19.60
CA ARG A 279 -10.99 -18.25 -19.69
C ARG A 279 -10.23 -17.01 -20.18
N VAL A 280 -9.05 -16.73 -19.64
CA VAL A 280 -8.24 -15.55 -20.02
C VAL A 280 -7.78 -15.65 -21.48
N PHE A 281 -7.40 -16.84 -21.95
CA PHE A 281 -6.90 -17.03 -23.31
C PHE A 281 -7.98 -17.42 -24.34
N ASN A 282 -9.25 -17.53 -23.95
CA ASN A 282 -10.37 -17.87 -24.85
C ASN A 282 -10.08 -19.10 -25.76
N ASN A 283 -9.51 -20.17 -25.20
CA ASN A 283 -9.11 -21.39 -25.92
C ASN A 283 -8.07 -21.19 -27.06
N MET A 284 -7.26 -20.12 -27.02
CA MET A 284 -6.18 -19.89 -27.99
C MET A 284 -5.19 -21.07 -28.03
N LYS A 285 -4.93 -21.66 -29.20
CA LYS A 285 -4.01 -22.80 -29.34
C LYS A 285 -2.67 -22.55 -28.64
N GLY A 286 -2.23 -23.51 -27.80
CA GLY A 286 -0.95 -23.45 -27.09
C GLY A 286 -0.99 -22.82 -25.69
N TYR A 287 -2.12 -22.26 -25.25
CA TYR A 287 -2.23 -21.62 -23.92
C TYR A 287 -1.93 -22.58 -22.74
N GLY A 288 -2.19 -23.88 -22.91
CA GLY A 288 -2.01 -24.89 -21.87
C GLY A 288 -0.56 -25.07 -21.43
N ASP A 289 0.40 -24.82 -22.32
CA ASP A 289 1.84 -24.97 -22.07
C ASP A 289 2.50 -23.70 -21.52
N LEU A 290 1.75 -22.60 -21.39
CA LEU A 290 2.24 -21.35 -20.78
C LEU A 290 2.28 -21.45 -19.25
N ASP A 291 3.20 -20.70 -18.64
CA ASP A 291 3.21 -20.47 -17.19
C ASP A 291 1.99 -19.65 -16.76
N TYR A 292 1.48 -19.88 -15.57
CA TYR A 292 0.32 -19.18 -15.01
C TYR A 292 0.48 -17.65 -15.00
N VAL A 293 1.70 -17.14 -14.79
CA VAL A 293 1.99 -15.69 -14.83
C VAL A 293 1.58 -15.04 -16.17
N SER A 294 1.57 -15.81 -17.27
CA SER A 294 1.23 -15.30 -18.61
C SER A 294 -0.21 -14.77 -18.71
N ALA A 295 -1.13 -15.23 -17.84
CA ALA A 295 -2.50 -14.73 -17.80
C ALA A 295 -2.56 -13.25 -17.43
N TRP A 296 -1.69 -12.78 -16.52
CA TRP A 296 -1.62 -11.36 -16.17
C TRP A 296 -1.11 -10.52 -17.33
N TYR A 297 -0.12 -11.00 -18.09
CA TYR A 297 0.32 -10.30 -19.32
C TYR A 297 -0.81 -10.15 -20.33
N LYS A 298 -1.57 -11.23 -20.57
CA LYS A 298 -2.72 -11.22 -21.48
C LYS A 298 -3.78 -10.23 -21.02
N LYS A 299 -4.12 -10.26 -19.73
CA LYS A 299 -5.14 -9.41 -19.12
C LYS A 299 -4.74 -7.93 -19.09
N SER A 300 -3.50 -7.63 -18.69
CA SER A 300 -2.95 -6.27 -18.74
C SER A 300 -2.94 -5.71 -20.16
N ALA A 301 -2.50 -6.50 -21.15
CA ALA A 301 -2.47 -6.06 -22.55
C ALA A 301 -3.87 -5.74 -23.10
N GLU A 302 -4.90 -6.50 -22.70
CA GLU A 302 -6.28 -6.20 -23.06
C GLU A 302 -6.82 -4.97 -22.33
N PHE A 303 -6.46 -4.81 -21.06
CA PHE A 303 -6.89 -3.70 -20.21
C PHE A 303 -6.32 -2.35 -20.68
N ILE A 304 -5.05 -2.29 -21.07
CA ILE A 304 -4.38 -1.05 -21.50
C ILE A 304 -4.56 -0.71 -22.98
N LYS A 305 -5.30 -1.55 -23.73
CA LYS A 305 -5.42 -1.37 -25.18
C LYS A 305 -6.03 -0.01 -25.52
N GLY A 306 -5.27 0.83 -26.23
CA GLY A 306 -5.71 2.18 -26.64
C GLY A 306 -5.58 3.24 -25.56
N THR A 307 -4.82 2.97 -24.49
CA THR A 307 -4.60 3.91 -23.37
C THR A 307 -3.15 4.37 -23.34
N LYS A 308 -2.82 5.26 -22.39
CA LYS A 308 -1.44 5.69 -22.09
C LYS A 308 -0.87 5.03 -20.83
N ILE A 309 -1.59 4.04 -20.27
CA ILE A 309 -1.16 3.30 -19.09
C ILE A 309 0.16 2.61 -19.43
N LYS A 310 1.11 2.68 -18.50
CA LYS A 310 2.39 1.98 -18.61
C LYS A 310 2.41 0.75 -17.70
#